data_AF-A0A7X8HPN0-F1
#
_entry.id   AF-A0A7X8HPN0-F1
#
_cell.length_a   1.000
_cell.length_b   1.000
_cell.length_c   1.000
_cell.angle_alpha   90.00
_cell.angle_beta   90.00
_cell.angle_gamma   90.00
#
_symmetry.space_group_name_H-M   'P 1'
#
loop_
_entity.id
_entity.type
_entity.pdbx_description
1 polymer ?
#
loop_
_entity_poly.entity_id
_entity_poly.type
_entity_poly.pdbx_seq_one_letter_code
_entity_poly.pdbx_strand_id
1 'polypeptide(L)'
;ESLFNRENARLGYAAEKEQREKLARQLDEAYADLNKLIGLEPGARPKLQEPAVPQLWLEGEAGSSTKGGEADLERHLSIILHDHPYIWLQEQQILQAERELSLYTYNVGMPPYKAVKSSVQQERNELYIMKEDVSKDVRSLYYQLQGLESQYKALEKNLALAENGLRAVQVRHRLGMAVPLEVEEAELAVLEIESGMQDLARAYGQLRMLYEKPWVMPVAAGSQPK
;
A
#
# COMPACT_ATOMS: atom_id res chain seq x y z
N GLU A 1 -17.77 -38.27 -22.88
CA GLU A 1 -16.98 -37.05 -22.62
C GLU A 1 -15.68 -37.11 -23.41
N SER A 2 -15.40 -36.08 -24.20
CA SER A 2 -14.29 -36.05 -25.16
C SER A 2 -12.93 -36.15 -24.45
N LEU A 3 -12.00 -36.96 -24.98
CA LEU A 3 -10.60 -37.05 -24.53
C LEU A 3 -9.97 -35.66 -24.36
N PHE A 4 -10.37 -34.70 -25.18
CA PHE A 4 -9.98 -33.29 -25.13
C PHE A 4 -10.33 -32.61 -23.78
N ASN A 5 -11.52 -32.83 -23.22
CA ASN A 5 -11.90 -32.24 -21.93
C ASN A 5 -11.06 -32.81 -20.79
N ARG A 6 -10.72 -34.10 -20.89
CA ARG A 6 -9.94 -34.81 -19.88
C ARG A 6 -8.45 -34.42 -19.93
N GLU A 7 -7.94 -34.14 -21.13
CA GLU A 7 -6.59 -33.62 -21.35
C GLU A 7 -6.47 -32.16 -20.89
N ASN A 8 -7.45 -31.30 -21.22
CA ASN A 8 -7.50 -29.93 -20.70
C ASN A 8 -7.61 -29.89 -19.17
N ALA A 9 -8.41 -30.75 -18.55
CA ALA A 9 -8.50 -30.85 -17.08
C ALA A 9 -7.16 -31.27 -16.46
N ARG A 10 -6.41 -32.18 -17.11
CA ARG A 10 -5.06 -32.56 -16.66
C ARG A 10 -4.05 -31.44 -16.80
N LEU A 11 -4.09 -30.69 -17.91
CA LEU A 11 -3.22 -29.55 -18.14
C LEU A 11 -3.51 -28.43 -17.12
N GLY A 12 -4.79 -28.14 -16.86
CA GLY A 12 -5.21 -27.20 -15.82
C GLY A 12 -4.73 -27.60 -14.43
N TYR A 13 -4.92 -28.86 -14.04
CA TYR A 13 -4.42 -29.38 -12.76
C TYR A 13 -2.89 -29.31 -12.64
N ALA A 14 -2.16 -29.62 -13.72
CA ALA A 14 -0.70 -29.51 -13.72
C ALA A 14 -0.25 -28.04 -13.55
N ALA A 15 -0.92 -27.10 -14.22
CA ALA A 15 -0.65 -25.68 -14.09
C ALA A 15 -0.95 -25.17 -12.67
N GLU A 16 -2.09 -25.54 -12.08
CA GLU A 16 -2.42 -25.20 -10.68
C GLU A 16 -1.40 -25.76 -9.69
N LYS A 17 -0.95 -27.00 -9.91
CA LYS A 17 0.09 -27.60 -9.05
C LYS A 17 1.40 -26.82 -9.14
N GLU A 18 1.83 -26.44 -10.34
CA GLU A 18 3.02 -25.61 -10.52
C GLU A 18 2.87 -24.24 -9.87
N GLN A 19 1.70 -23.60 -9.99
CA GLN A 19 1.40 -22.33 -9.32
C GLN A 19 1.45 -22.48 -7.80
N ARG A 20 0.87 -23.55 -7.25
CA ARG A 20 0.92 -23.83 -5.81
C ARG A 20 2.35 -24.03 -5.31
N GLU A 21 3.19 -24.72 -6.07
CA GLU A 21 4.61 -24.88 -5.73
C GLU A 21 5.37 -23.55 -5.78
N LYS A 22 5.09 -22.67 -6.75
CA LYS A 22 5.65 -21.31 -6.81
C LYS A 22 5.22 -20.48 -5.61
N LEU A 23 3.93 -20.46 -5.29
CA LEU A 23 3.37 -19.73 -4.15
C LEU A 23 3.93 -20.26 -2.81
N ALA A 24 4.14 -21.58 -2.69
CA ALA A 24 4.76 -22.17 -1.51
C ALA A 24 6.21 -21.70 -1.33
N ARG A 25 6.99 -21.63 -2.41
CA ARG A 25 8.36 -21.09 -2.36
C ARG A 25 8.38 -19.61 -1.99
N GLN A 26 7.52 -18.80 -2.60
CA GLN A 26 7.38 -17.38 -2.28
C GLN A 26 6.99 -17.17 -0.82
N LEU A 27 6.13 -18.03 -0.27
CA LEU A 27 5.76 -18.00 1.14
C LEU A 27 6.96 -18.31 2.04
N ASP A 28 7.75 -19.33 1.70
CA ASP A 28 8.95 -19.69 2.45
C ASP A 28 10.00 -18.58 2.43
N GLU A 29 10.21 -17.93 1.28
CA GLU A 29 11.06 -16.74 1.13
C GLU A 29 10.56 -15.58 2.00
N ALA A 30 9.26 -15.29 1.97
CA ALA A 30 8.66 -14.22 2.78
C ALA A 30 8.80 -14.47 4.29
N TYR A 31 8.68 -15.72 4.76
CA TYR A 31 8.93 -16.06 6.15
C TYR A 31 10.42 -15.90 6.52
N ALA A 32 11.34 -16.31 5.64
CA ALA A 32 12.76 -16.14 5.89
C ALA A 32 13.15 -14.65 6.01
N ASP A 33 12.62 -13.81 5.11
CA ASP A 33 12.83 -12.36 5.14
C ASP A 33 12.20 -11.72 6.39
N LEU A 34 10.95 -12.09 6.72
CA LEU A 34 10.30 -11.62 7.93
C LEU A 34 11.12 -11.99 9.17
N ASN A 35 11.45 -13.27 9.34
CA ASN A 35 12.19 -13.78 10.49
C ASN A 35 13.54 -13.07 10.64
N LYS A 36 14.23 -12.77 9.54
CA LYS A 36 15.47 -11.96 9.54
C LYS A 36 15.24 -10.53 10.04
N LEU A 37 14.12 -9.90 9.67
CA LEU A 37 13.79 -8.53 10.08
C LEU A 37 13.40 -8.44 11.57
N ILE A 38 12.67 -9.43 12.09
CA ILE A 38 12.17 -9.43 13.47
C ILE A 38 13.06 -10.20 14.46
N GLY A 39 14.13 -10.83 13.98
CA GLY A 39 15.07 -11.59 14.80
C GLY A 39 14.54 -12.94 15.31
N LEU A 40 13.63 -13.57 14.57
CA LEU A 40 13.14 -14.92 14.87
C LEU A 40 14.02 -15.99 14.22
N GLU A 41 13.92 -17.20 14.74
CA GLU A 41 14.55 -18.39 14.14
C GLU A 41 14.07 -18.62 12.70
N PRO A 42 14.93 -19.06 11.76
CA PRO A 42 14.55 -19.23 10.35
C PRO A 42 13.37 -20.18 10.12
N GLY A 43 13.16 -21.15 11.03
CA GLY A 43 12.05 -22.10 10.97
C GLY A 43 10.74 -21.61 11.60
N ALA A 44 10.71 -20.41 12.20
CA ALA A 44 9.52 -19.89 12.84
C ALA A 44 8.45 -19.54 11.79
N ARG A 45 7.20 -19.96 12.04
CA ARG A 45 6.03 -19.66 11.20
C ARG A 45 4.93 -18.98 12.03
N PRO A 46 5.08 -17.69 12.38
CA PRO A 46 4.06 -16.97 13.10
C PRO A 46 2.75 -16.91 12.29
N LYS A 47 1.61 -17.16 12.95
CA LYS A 47 0.29 -17.05 12.31
C LYS A 47 -0.17 -15.59 12.36
N LEU A 48 -0.45 -15.02 11.20
CA LEU A 48 -1.06 -13.70 11.11
C LEU A 48 -2.51 -13.78 11.62
N GLN A 49 -2.85 -12.92 12.58
CA GLN A 49 -4.23 -12.63 12.91
C GLN A 49 -4.62 -11.41 12.06
N GLU A 50 -5.08 -11.64 10.83
CA GLU A 50 -5.66 -10.56 10.04
C GLU A 50 -6.99 -10.14 10.70
N PRO A 51 -7.22 -8.84 10.97
CA PRO A 51 -8.56 -8.39 11.31
C PRO A 51 -9.49 -8.72 10.13
N ALA A 52 -10.63 -9.35 10.41
CA ALA A 52 -11.54 -9.92 9.42
C ALA A 52 -12.10 -8.88 8.41
N VAL A 53 -11.99 -7.60 8.74
CA VAL A 53 -12.38 -6.48 7.88
C VAL A 53 -11.31 -5.40 8.04
N PRO A 54 -10.76 -4.82 6.95
CA PRO A 54 -9.99 -3.60 7.05
C PRO A 54 -10.83 -2.59 7.83
N GLN A 55 -10.27 -1.99 8.86
CA GLN A 55 -10.84 -0.73 9.35
C GLN A 55 -10.66 0.30 8.24
N LEU A 56 -11.67 0.38 7.37
CA LEU A 56 -11.79 1.39 6.34
C LEU A 56 -11.74 2.74 7.04
N TRP A 57 -10.88 3.65 6.57
CA TRP A 57 -10.74 5.00 7.12
C TRP A 57 -12.08 5.74 7.14
N LEU A 58 -12.90 5.51 6.12
CA LEU A 58 -14.24 6.09 6.01
C LEU A 58 -15.28 5.49 6.97
N GLU A 59 -14.96 4.39 7.63
CA GLU A 59 -15.78 3.77 8.68
C GLU A 59 -15.24 4.12 10.07
N GLY A 60 -14.78 5.35 10.24
CA GLY A 60 -14.77 5.99 11.56
C GLY A 60 -16.19 6.03 12.11
N GLU A 61 -16.34 5.63 13.36
CA GLU A 61 -17.59 5.53 14.13
C GLU A 61 -18.64 6.58 13.74
N ALA A 62 -19.89 6.12 13.59
CA ALA A 62 -21.07 6.93 13.33
C ALA A 62 -21.24 8.03 14.41
N GLY A 63 -20.56 9.17 14.24
CA GLY A 63 -20.60 10.26 15.21
C GLY A 63 -19.62 11.41 14.98
N SER A 64 -18.50 11.22 14.29
CA SER A 64 -17.57 12.32 13.96
C SER A 64 -17.97 13.01 12.65
N SER A 65 -18.35 14.29 12.73
CA SER A 65 -18.67 15.14 11.57
C SER A 65 -17.43 15.72 10.88
N THR A 66 -16.23 15.20 11.16
CA THR A 66 -14.99 15.52 10.44
C THR A 66 -14.46 14.22 9.85
N LYS A 67 -15.03 13.85 8.70
CA LYS A 67 -14.76 12.61 7.98
C LYS A 67 -13.85 12.92 6.80
N GLY A 68 -12.67 12.28 6.74
CA GLY A 68 -11.86 12.06 5.53
C GLY A 68 -12.03 13.12 4.45
N GLY A 69 -11.89 14.39 4.85
CA GLY A 69 -12.08 15.54 3.99
C GLY A 69 -10.74 16.13 3.61
N GLU A 70 -10.73 17.05 2.64
CA GLU A 70 -9.52 17.82 2.30
C GLU A 70 -8.92 18.50 3.54
N ALA A 71 -9.74 18.91 4.51
CA ALA A 71 -9.27 19.48 5.78
C ALA A 71 -8.45 18.49 6.65
N ASP A 72 -8.80 17.20 6.64
CA ASP A 72 -8.05 16.18 7.38
C ASP A 72 -6.75 15.83 6.64
N LEU A 73 -6.79 15.81 5.30
CA LEU A 73 -5.60 15.66 4.46
C LEU A 73 -4.60 16.79 4.70
N GLU A 74 -5.03 18.05 4.71
CA GLU A 74 -4.16 19.20 4.95
C GLU A 74 -3.57 19.20 6.37
N ARG A 75 -4.34 18.74 7.37
CA ARG A 75 -3.82 18.53 8.73
C ARG A 75 -2.74 17.45 8.75
N HIS A 76 -3.00 16.31 8.12
CA HIS A 76 -2.05 15.20 8.04
C HIS A 76 -0.77 15.59 7.30
N LEU A 77 -0.90 16.31 6.18
CA LEU A 77 0.22 16.90 5.45
C LEU A 77 1.06 17.82 6.33
N SER A 78 0.43 18.69 7.10
CA SER A 78 1.14 19.60 8.00
C SER A 78 1.97 18.84 9.05
N ILE A 79 1.42 17.74 9.59
CA ILE A 79 2.13 16.87 10.54
C ILE A 79 3.29 16.16 9.84
N ILE A 80 3.03 15.55 8.68
CA ILE A 80 4.08 14.85 7.92
C ILE A 80 5.22 15.80 7.57
N LEU A 81 4.94 16.97 7.01
CA LEU A 81 6.00 17.90 6.60
C LEU A 81 6.84 18.38 7.78
N HIS A 82 6.26 18.47 8.98
CA HIS A 82 6.98 18.80 10.20
C HIS A 82 7.82 17.63 10.72
N ASP A 83 7.26 16.42 10.75
CA ASP A 83 7.87 15.24 11.35
C ASP A 83 8.76 14.44 10.38
N HIS A 84 8.81 14.81 9.10
CA HIS A 84 9.53 14.07 8.08
C HIS A 84 11.05 14.13 8.32
N PRO A 85 11.71 12.99 8.61
CA PRO A 85 13.11 12.98 9.05
C PRO A 85 14.09 13.61 8.04
N TYR A 86 13.85 13.41 6.74
CA TYR A 86 14.71 13.95 5.70
C TYR A 86 14.50 15.46 5.47
N ILE A 87 13.29 15.97 5.73
CA ILE A 87 13.03 17.42 5.64
C ILE A 87 13.76 18.10 6.80
N TRP A 88 13.62 17.53 8.00
CA TRP A 88 14.35 18.00 9.18
C TRP A 88 15.87 17.99 8.95
N LEU A 89 16.41 16.93 8.36
CA LEU A 89 17.85 16.82 8.06
C LEU A 89 18.31 17.93 7.11
N GLN A 90 17.56 18.17 6.02
CA GLN A 90 17.86 19.23 5.06
C GLN A 90 17.77 20.62 5.72
N GLU A 91 16.81 20.85 6.61
CA GLU A 91 16.72 22.09 7.39
C GLU A 91 17.94 22.29 8.29
N GLN A 92 18.45 21.23 8.93
CA GLN A 92 19.69 21.32 9.71
C GLN A 92 20.92 21.64 8.84
N GLN A 93 21.01 21.05 7.66
CA GLN A 93 22.11 21.34 6.72
C GLN A 93 22.09 22.80 6.26
N ILE A 94 20.91 23.35 5.95
CA ILE A 94 20.76 24.77 5.61
C ILE A 94 21.15 25.67 6.79
N LEU A 95 20.70 25.35 8.00
CA LEU A 95 21.06 26.12 9.20
C LEU A 95 22.57 26.12 9.45
N GLN A 96 23.25 25.00 9.21
CA GLN A 96 24.71 24.92 9.28
C GLN A 96 25.36 25.79 8.20
N ALA A 97 24.93 25.67 6.94
CA ALA A 97 25.49 26.44 5.83
C ALA A 97 25.29 27.95 6.00
N GLU A 98 24.17 28.37 6.60
CA GLU A 98 23.91 29.78 6.96
C GLU A 98 24.86 30.29 8.05
N ARG A 99 25.17 29.46 9.06
CA ARG A 99 26.16 29.79 10.09
C ARG A 99 27.55 29.93 9.47
N GLU A 100 27.95 28.99 8.63
CA GLU A 100 29.22 29.06 7.90
C GLU A 100 29.31 30.33 7.03
N LEU A 101 28.21 30.70 6.36
CA LEU A 101 28.13 31.94 5.58
C LEU A 101 28.28 33.19 6.47
N SER A 102 27.66 33.22 7.65
CA SER A 102 27.75 34.36 8.59
C SER A 102 29.15 34.54 9.16
N LEU A 103 29.89 33.45 9.32
CA LEU A 103 31.28 33.44 9.77
C LEU A 103 32.27 33.59 8.60
N TYR A 104 31.77 33.73 7.37
CA TYR A 104 32.60 33.67 6.17
C TYR A 104 33.48 34.90 6.04
N THR A 105 34.79 34.70 6.20
CA THR A 105 35.82 35.67 5.84
C THR A 105 36.51 35.22 4.56
N TYR A 106 36.49 36.08 3.54
CA TYR A 106 37.13 35.76 2.27
C TYR A 106 38.65 35.61 2.42
N ASN A 107 39.20 34.51 1.92
CA ASN A 107 40.63 34.27 1.79
C ASN A 107 40.98 33.95 0.33
N VAL A 108 42.18 34.32 -0.11
CA VAL A 108 42.63 34.12 -1.49
C VAL A 108 42.69 32.61 -1.78
N GLY A 109 42.00 32.17 -2.84
CA GLY A 109 41.87 30.75 -3.19
C GLY A 109 40.56 30.08 -2.75
N MET A 110 39.73 30.76 -1.93
CA MET A 110 38.38 30.30 -1.57
C MET A 110 37.31 30.86 -2.51
N PRO A 111 36.14 30.20 -2.65
CA PRO A 111 35.03 30.74 -3.43
C PRO A 111 34.61 32.12 -2.93
N PRO A 112 34.24 33.08 -3.81
CA PRO A 112 33.77 34.38 -3.35
C PRO A 112 32.49 34.24 -2.51
N TYR A 113 32.27 35.14 -1.56
CA TYR A 113 31.08 35.14 -0.69
C TYR A 113 29.75 34.96 -1.45
N LYS A 114 29.63 35.61 -2.63
CA LYS A 114 28.45 35.48 -3.49
C LYS A 114 28.20 34.05 -3.97
N ALA A 115 29.24 33.29 -4.26
CA ALA A 115 29.12 31.90 -4.69
C ALA A 115 28.63 31.01 -3.54
N VAL A 116 29.20 31.18 -2.33
CA VAL A 116 28.76 30.44 -1.13
C VAL A 116 27.30 30.77 -0.80
N LYS A 117 26.92 32.05 -0.84
CA LYS A 117 25.52 32.48 -0.67
C LYS A 117 24.58 31.84 -1.71
N SER A 118 25.03 31.72 -2.95
CA SER A 118 24.26 31.05 -4.01
C SER A 118 24.04 29.57 -3.71
N SER A 119 25.04 28.89 -3.15
CA SER A 119 24.93 27.49 -2.73
C SER A 119 23.86 27.35 -1.64
N VAL A 120 23.90 28.19 -0.60
CA VAL A 120 22.86 28.19 0.46
C VAL A 120 21.47 28.42 -0.12
N GLN A 121 21.34 29.31 -1.12
CA GLN A 121 20.06 29.54 -1.78
C GLN A 121 19.60 28.32 -2.60
N GLN A 122 20.53 27.58 -3.21
CA GLN A 122 20.21 26.34 -3.91
C GLN A 122 19.65 25.29 -2.94
N GLU A 123 20.31 25.07 -1.79
CA GLU A 123 19.83 24.15 -0.75
C GLU A 123 18.42 24.50 -0.25
N ARG A 124 18.12 25.80 -0.11
CA ARG A 124 16.78 26.28 0.23
C ARG A 124 15.74 25.96 -0.85
N ASN A 125 16.12 26.08 -2.12
CA ASN A 125 15.24 25.73 -3.23
C ASN A 125 15.00 24.21 -3.27
N GLU A 126 16.03 23.42 -3.00
CA GLU A 126 15.93 21.96 -2.91
C GLU A 126 15.01 21.53 -1.76
N LEU A 127 15.09 22.18 -0.58
CA LEU A 127 14.15 21.97 0.52
C LEU A 127 12.69 22.27 0.11
N TYR A 128 12.46 23.35 -0.63
CA TYR A 128 11.13 23.69 -1.12
C TYR A 128 10.58 22.61 -2.06
N ILE A 129 11.41 22.15 -3.02
CA ILE A 129 11.06 21.07 -3.94
C ILE A 129 10.74 19.79 -3.15
N MET A 130 11.58 19.44 -2.18
CA MET A 130 11.38 18.26 -1.33
C MET A 130 10.04 18.30 -0.58
N LYS A 131 9.67 19.44 0.01
CA LYS A 131 8.38 19.62 0.70
C LYS A 131 7.20 19.47 -0.27
N GLU A 132 7.32 20.01 -1.46
CA GLU A 132 6.29 19.91 -2.50
C GLU A 132 6.13 18.47 -2.99
N ASP A 133 7.23 17.76 -3.22
CA ASP A 133 7.21 16.36 -3.67
C ASP A 133 6.59 15.45 -2.61
N VAL A 134 7.00 15.57 -1.33
CA VAL A 134 6.37 14.86 -0.21
C VAL A 134 4.87 15.16 -0.16
N SER A 135 4.48 16.42 -0.36
CA SER A 135 3.07 16.80 -0.35
C SER A 135 2.28 16.14 -1.49
N LYS A 136 2.83 16.10 -2.70
CA LYS A 136 2.21 15.42 -3.85
C LYS A 136 2.07 13.93 -3.63
N ASP A 137 3.12 13.30 -3.09
CA ASP A 137 3.13 11.87 -2.81
C ASP A 137 2.04 11.50 -1.79
N VAL A 138 1.94 12.26 -0.69
CA VAL A 138 0.90 12.03 0.34
C VAL A 138 -0.50 12.25 -0.21
N ARG A 139 -0.72 13.27 -1.05
CA ARG A 139 -2.01 13.47 -1.73
C ARG A 139 -2.34 12.33 -2.69
N SER A 140 -1.35 11.85 -3.44
CA SER A 140 -1.50 10.68 -4.32
C SER A 140 -1.91 9.44 -3.53
N LEU A 141 -1.22 9.14 -2.42
CA LEU A 141 -1.56 8.04 -1.52
C LEU A 141 -2.99 8.17 -0.97
N TYR A 142 -3.40 9.38 -0.59
CA TYR A 142 -4.75 9.64 -0.12
C TYR A 142 -5.83 9.30 -1.17
N TYR A 143 -5.67 9.79 -2.40
CA TYR A 143 -6.64 9.50 -3.46
C TYR A 143 -6.64 8.02 -3.85
N GLN A 144 -5.49 7.35 -3.79
CA GLN A 144 -5.40 5.90 -3.98
C GLN A 144 -6.17 5.15 -2.88
N LEU A 145 -6.03 5.54 -1.61
CA LEU A 145 -6.81 4.97 -0.50
C LEU A 145 -8.31 5.13 -0.73
N GLN A 146 -8.77 6.33 -1.08
CA GLN A 146 -10.19 6.57 -1.41
C GLN A 146 -10.67 5.69 -2.59
N GLY A 147 -9.82 5.50 -3.60
CA GLY A 147 -10.08 4.61 -4.73
C GLY A 147 -10.28 3.16 -4.29
N LEU A 148 -9.39 2.63 -3.45
CA LEU A 148 -9.49 1.26 -2.93
C LEU A 148 -10.73 1.08 -2.04
N GLU A 149 -11.10 2.07 -1.23
CA GLU A 149 -12.32 2.02 -0.41
C GLU A 149 -13.59 1.97 -1.26
N SER A 150 -13.63 2.76 -2.34
CA SER A 150 -14.74 2.72 -3.30
C SER A 150 -14.84 1.35 -3.97
N GLN A 151 -13.70 0.77 -4.37
CA GLN A 151 -13.65 -0.58 -4.93
C GLN A 151 -14.12 -1.65 -3.93
N TYR A 152 -13.75 -1.53 -2.66
CA TYR A 152 -14.15 -2.47 -1.62
C TYR A 152 -15.68 -2.45 -1.42
N LYS A 153 -16.27 -1.25 -1.33
CA LYS A 153 -17.73 -1.08 -1.24
C LYS A 153 -18.47 -1.59 -2.49
N ALA A 154 -17.84 -1.53 -3.65
CA ALA A 154 -18.40 -2.12 -4.86
C ALA A 154 -18.38 -3.66 -4.81
N LEU A 155 -17.27 -4.25 -4.36
CA LEU A 155 -17.16 -5.70 -4.16
C LEU A 155 -18.13 -6.22 -3.10
N GLU A 156 -18.34 -5.50 -2.00
CA GLU A 156 -19.32 -5.86 -0.97
C GLU A 156 -20.75 -5.99 -1.55
N LYS A 157 -21.14 -5.04 -2.41
CA LYS A 157 -22.44 -5.12 -3.12
C LYS A 157 -22.49 -6.29 -4.09
N ASN A 158 -21.39 -6.56 -4.80
CA ASN A 158 -21.30 -7.69 -5.71
C ASN A 158 -21.35 -9.03 -4.97
N LEU A 159 -20.73 -9.13 -3.78
CA LEU A 159 -20.80 -10.29 -2.91
C LEU A 159 -22.25 -10.57 -2.52
N ALA A 160 -22.98 -9.55 -2.05
CA ALA A 160 -24.39 -9.70 -1.71
C ALA A 160 -25.24 -10.19 -2.90
N LEU A 161 -24.94 -9.75 -4.12
CA LEU A 161 -25.61 -10.24 -5.34
C LEU A 161 -25.24 -11.70 -5.64
N ALA A 162 -23.96 -12.05 -5.54
CA ALA A 162 -23.46 -13.41 -5.80
C ALA A 162 -24.01 -14.42 -4.77
N GLU A 163 -24.07 -14.06 -3.49
CA GLU A 163 -24.68 -14.89 -2.44
C GLU A 163 -26.16 -15.16 -2.71
N ASN A 164 -26.91 -14.14 -3.16
CA ASN A 164 -28.31 -14.32 -3.53
C ASN A 164 -28.44 -15.23 -4.77
N GLY A 165 -27.54 -15.11 -5.74
CA GLY A 165 -27.43 -16.01 -6.89
C GLY A 165 -27.18 -17.46 -6.46
N LEU A 166 -26.20 -17.67 -5.58
CA LEU A 166 -25.87 -18.98 -5.01
C LEU A 166 -27.08 -19.59 -4.30
N ARG A 167 -27.78 -18.83 -3.45
CA ARG A 167 -28.99 -19.30 -2.76
C ARG A 167 -30.05 -19.75 -3.77
N ALA A 168 -30.25 -19.00 -4.85
CA ALA A 168 -31.20 -19.37 -5.90
C ALA A 168 -30.82 -20.67 -6.62
N VAL A 169 -29.54 -20.85 -6.97
CA VAL A 169 -29.04 -22.08 -7.61
C VAL A 169 -29.14 -23.28 -6.66
N GLN A 170 -28.79 -23.11 -5.39
CA GLN A 170 -28.95 -24.15 -4.37
C GLN A 170 -30.40 -24.59 -4.18
N VAL A 171 -31.37 -23.66 -4.26
CA VAL A 171 -32.81 -24.00 -4.23
C VAL A 171 -33.20 -24.76 -5.50
N ARG A 172 -32.76 -24.32 -6.68
CA ARG A 172 -33.03 -25.03 -7.95
C ARG A 172 -32.45 -26.44 -7.95
N HIS A 173 -31.24 -26.63 -7.43
CA HIS A 173 -30.60 -27.93 -7.29
C HIS A 173 -31.40 -28.86 -6.35
N ARG A 174 -31.85 -28.34 -5.20
CA ARG A 174 -32.73 -29.09 -4.27
C ARG A 174 -34.05 -29.52 -4.91
N LEU A 175 -34.55 -28.76 -5.87
CA LEU A 175 -35.76 -29.08 -6.65
C LEU A 175 -35.47 -29.96 -7.88
N GLY A 176 -34.21 -30.39 -8.09
CA GLY A 176 -33.80 -31.20 -9.23
C GLY A 176 -33.71 -30.44 -10.56
N MET A 177 -33.72 -29.10 -10.54
CA MET A 177 -33.72 -28.21 -11.71
C MET A 177 -32.33 -27.63 -12.05
N ALA A 178 -31.29 -27.98 -11.29
CA ALA A 178 -29.92 -27.56 -11.52
C ALA A 178 -28.99 -28.75 -11.27
N VAL A 179 -27.84 -28.77 -11.94
CA VAL A 179 -26.81 -29.81 -11.81
C VAL A 179 -25.83 -29.42 -10.69
N PRO A 180 -25.21 -30.36 -9.95
CA PRO A 180 -24.20 -30.02 -8.94
C PRO A 180 -23.10 -29.07 -9.44
N LEU A 181 -22.70 -29.21 -10.71
CA LEU A 181 -21.72 -28.31 -11.33
C LEU A 181 -22.15 -26.83 -11.28
N GLU A 182 -23.44 -26.52 -11.47
CA GLU A 182 -23.94 -25.14 -11.39
C GLU A 182 -23.85 -24.59 -9.96
N VAL A 183 -24.00 -25.44 -8.94
CA VAL A 183 -23.84 -25.04 -7.53
C VAL A 183 -22.38 -24.72 -7.26
N GLU A 184 -21.47 -25.61 -7.67
CA GLU A 184 -20.02 -25.41 -7.51
C GLU A 184 -19.54 -24.16 -8.25
N GLU A 185 -20.03 -23.88 -9.46
CA GLU A 185 -19.72 -22.65 -10.21
C GLU A 185 -20.20 -21.38 -9.45
N ALA A 186 -21.38 -21.43 -8.84
CA ALA A 186 -21.90 -20.32 -8.04
C ALA A 186 -21.12 -20.14 -6.72
N GLU A 187 -20.68 -21.23 -6.08
CA GLU A 187 -19.84 -21.18 -4.88
C GLU A 187 -18.45 -20.64 -5.20
N LEU A 188 -17.88 -21.05 -6.34
CA LEU A 188 -16.61 -20.52 -6.83
C LEU A 188 -16.69 -19.01 -7.07
N ALA A 189 -17.77 -18.52 -7.68
CA ALA A 189 -17.94 -17.09 -7.92
C ALA A 189 -18.00 -16.27 -6.62
N VAL A 190 -18.63 -16.79 -5.55
CA VAL A 190 -18.63 -16.15 -4.22
C VAL A 190 -17.21 -16.12 -3.66
N LEU A 191 -16.51 -17.26 -3.71
CA LEU A 191 -15.15 -17.39 -3.20
C LEU A 191 -14.14 -16.50 -3.93
N GLU A 192 -14.28 -16.35 -5.24
CA GLU A 192 -13.48 -15.42 -6.04
C GLU A 192 -13.66 -13.97 -5.58
N ILE A 193 -14.90 -13.54 -5.32
CA ILE A 193 -15.18 -12.19 -4.80
C ILE A 193 -14.58 -12.01 -3.39
N GLU A 194 -14.75 -12.98 -2.50
CA GLU A 194 -14.16 -12.95 -1.16
C GLU A 194 -12.63 -12.87 -1.21
N SER A 195 -12.00 -13.65 -2.08
CA SER A 195 -10.54 -13.60 -2.28
C SER A 195 -10.09 -12.22 -2.77
N GLY A 196 -10.80 -11.63 -3.73
CA GLY A 196 -10.52 -10.28 -4.23
C GLY A 196 -10.70 -9.20 -3.15
N MET A 197 -11.69 -9.35 -2.26
CA MET A 197 -11.87 -8.46 -1.10
C MET A 197 -10.70 -8.57 -0.11
N GLN A 198 -10.17 -9.76 0.12
CA GLN A 198 -8.98 -9.95 0.98
C GLN A 198 -7.72 -9.35 0.36
N ASP A 199 -7.52 -9.49 -0.95
CA ASP A 199 -6.38 -8.89 -1.63
C ASP A 199 -6.46 -7.36 -1.61
N LEU A 200 -7.66 -6.82 -1.81
CA LEU A 200 -7.91 -5.39 -1.70
C LEU A 200 -7.69 -4.87 -0.26
N ALA A 201 -8.12 -5.65 0.74
CA ALA A 201 -7.87 -5.39 2.15
C ALA A 201 -6.37 -5.30 2.47
N ARG A 202 -5.56 -6.23 1.95
CA ARG A 202 -4.10 -6.23 2.11
C ARG A 202 -3.46 -5.02 1.42
N ALA A 203 -3.84 -4.73 0.18
CA ALA A 203 -3.35 -3.57 -0.56
C ALA A 203 -3.68 -2.26 0.17
N TYR A 204 -4.89 -2.16 0.70
CA TYR A 204 -5.33 -1.02 1.51
C TYR A 204 -4.48 -0.86 2.79
N GLY A 205 -4.25 -1.95 3.52
CA GLY A 205 -3.40 -1.94 4.72
C GLY A 205 -1.97 -1.50 4.44
N GLN A 206 -1.36 -2.01 3.37
CA GLN A 206 -0.02 -1.61 2.93
C GLN A 206 0.03 -0.11 2.58
N LEU A 207 -0.95 0.36 1.81
CA LEU A 207 -1.02 1.76 1.40
C LEU A 207 -1.26 2.69 2.58
N ARG A 208 -2.08 2.26 3.55
CA ARG A 208 -2.33 3.02 4.79
C ARG A 208 -1.06 3.17 5.61
N MET A 209 -0.22 2.12 5.71
CA MET A 209 1.07 2.23 6.39
C MET A 209 1.99 3.26 5.72
N LEU A 210 2.01 3.30 4.38
CA LEU A 210 2.78 4.31 3.63
C LEU A 210 2.21 5.72 3.81
N TYR A 211 0.88 5.86 3.84
CA TYR A 211 0.22 7.14 4.08
C TYR A 211 0.50 7.69 5.49
N GLU A 212 0.49 6.83 6.51
CA GLU A 212 0.82 7.22 7.88
C GLU A 212 2.32 7.53 8.06
N LYS A 213 3.19 6.86 7.30
CA LYS A 213 4.65 7.02 7.38
C LYS A 213 5.29 7.12 5.99
N PRO A 214 5.17 8.27 5.29
CA PRO A 214 5.62 8.41 3.90
C PRO A 214 7.13 8.27 3.72
N TRP A 215 7.91 8.62 4.75
CA TRP A 215 9.37 8.50 4.74
C TRP A 215 9.89 7.05 4.71
N VAL A 216 9.01 6.06 4.88
CA VAL A 216 9.33 4.62 4.74
C VAL A 216 9.29 4.19 3.28
N MET A 217 8.67 4.98 2.39
CA MET A 217 8.77 4.70 0.96
C MET A 217 10.25 4.62 0.57
N PRO A 218 10.64 3.61 -0.25
CA PRO A 218 11.99 3.56 -0.76
C PRO A 218 12.22 4.86 -1.51
N VAL A 219 12.99 5.75 -0.87
CA VAL A 219 13.29 7.08 -1.38
C VAL A 219 13.86 6.84 -2.78
N ALA A 220 13.09 7.23 -3.81
CA ALA A 220 13.60 7.21 -5.17
C ALA A 220 14.90 8.00 -5.13
N ALA A 221 15.99 7.39 -5.63
CA ALA A 221 17.38 7.78 -5.42
C ALA A 221 17.80 9.20 -5.89
N GLY A 222 16.84 10.10 -6.15
CA GLY A 222 17.04 11.50 -6.51
C GLY A 222 16.82 12.52 -5.38
N SER A 223 16.24 12.14 -4.23
CA SER A 223 15.92 13.09 -3.13
C SER A 223 16.63 12.80 -1.80
N GLN A 224 17.62 11.90 -1.79
CA GLN A 224 18.52 11.81 -0.65
C GLN A 224 19.44 13.05 -0.65
N PRO A 225 19.54 13.79 0.46
CA PRO A 225 20.52 14.86 0.57
C PRO A 225 21.92 14.27 0.33
N LYS A 226 22.70 14.94 -0.52
CA LYS A 226 24.07 14.53 -0.86
C LYS A 226 25.01 14.60 0.33
#